data_AF-A0AA42PP94-F1
#
_entry.id   AF-A0AA42PP94-F1
#
_cell.length_a   1.000
_cell.length_b   1.000
_cell.length_c   1.000
_cell.angle_alpha   90.00
_cell.angle_beta   90.00
_cell.angle_gamma   90.00
#
_symmetry.space_group_name_H-M   'P 1'
#
loop_
_entity.id
_entity.type
_entity.pdbx_description
1 polymer ?
#
loop_
_entity_poly.entity_id
_entity_poly.type
_entity_poly.pdbx_seq_one_letter_code
_entity_poly.pdbx_strand_id
1 'polypeptide(L)'
;MDKRLKITEIAARTQLSISTVSRVLAGKANTSEKARAKVLACARELGVMDGMAAGRLLLNSLVVFAPQRAFDERSDIFYYRVIQSVSKGLASHEVRLRYCALEENDSDAQIFLARMNEPDTQAAILLGIDDPHIHDLAVDVGKPCMLINCRDRRMRLPAVAPDHRAIGERAAEYLFEMGHREVMNVLCLRRYTMELRLAGIRDAWHAHNLRFNDRRDLLVVPSFSARETEQLVSEWLNQQKGKDLPTAFLVGGDFMAAGTISALQNHGLRVPQDVSVMSIDGFNLAAIQDVPLTAVHVPRDELGTEAVHMLQQRLMRPDAPSGTLLLNGTLAVRESVRRIRQGKRRTAVEREGLYDS
;
A
#
# COMPACT_ATOMS: atom_id res chain seq x y z
N MET A 1 22.85 -30.56 15.58
CA MET A 1 24.26 -30.07 15.64
C MET A 1 24.25 -28.74 16.38
N ASP A 2 25.00 -28.63 17.46
CA ASP A 2 24.94 -27.49 18.39
C ASP A 2 25.35 -26.15 17.71
N LYS A 3 24.66 -25.06 18.04
CA LYS A 3 24.89 -23.71 17.47
C LYS A 3 26.33 -23.25 17.70
N ARG A 4 26.94 -23.68 18.79
CA ARG A 4 28.34 -23.40 19.15
C ARG A 4 29.33 -24.10 18.22
N LEU A 5 29.06 -25.36 17.85
CA LEU A 5 29.87 -26.16 16.91
C LEU A 5 29.88 -25.52 15.50
N LYS A 6 28.74 -25.00 15.05
CA LYS A 6 28.64 -24.32 13.75
C LYS A 6 29.45 -23.01 13.70
N ILE A 7 29.49 -22.21 14.78
CA ILE A 7 30.27 -20.96 14.83
C ILE A 7 31.78 -21.26 14.80
N THR A 8 32.24 -22.25 15.57
CA THR A 8 33.65 -22.67 15.57
C THR A 8 34.09 -23.20 14.20
N GLU A 9 33.21 -23.92 13.52
CA GLU A 9 33.48 -24.44 12.18
C GLU A 9 33.57 -23.33 11.13
N ILE A 10 32.67 -22.34 11.17
CA ILE A 10 32.76 -21.16 10.30
C ILE A 10 34.07 -20.40 10.58
N ALA A 11 34.46 -20.22 11.84
CA ALA A 11 35.71 -19.54 12.20
C ALA A 11 36.93 -20.23 11.60
N ALA A 12 36.99 -21.57 11.69
CA ALA A 12 38.06 -22.38 11.10
C ALA A 12 38.10 -22.26 9.56
N ARG A 13 36.95 -22.43 8.87
CA ARG A 13 36.87 -22.35 7.40
C ARG A 13 37.17 -20.95 6.86
N THR A 14 36.74 -19.91 7.58
CA THR A 14 36.95 -18.52 7.17
C THR A 14 38.29 -17.94 7.60
N GLN A 15 39.03 -18.62 8.48
CA GLN A 15 40.26 -18.14 9.12
C GLN A 15 40.05 -16.81 9.87
N LEU A 16 38.86 -16.62 10.44
CA LEU A 16 38.51 -15.45 11.25
C LEU A 16 38.34 -15.87 12.71
N SER A 17 38.49 -14.92 13.63
CA SER A 17 38.24 -15.21 15.05
C SER A 17 36.78 -15.60 15.30
N ILE A 18 36.53 -16.48 16.26
CA ILE A 18 35.18 -16.83 16.73
C ILE A 18 34.38 -15.57 17.09
N SER A 19 35.03 -14.58 17.70
CA SER A 19 34.42 -13.28 18.03
C SER A 19 33.99 -12.50 16.79
N THR A 20 34.71 -12.60 15.68
CA THR A 20 34.36 -11.94 14.41
C THR A 20 33.18 -12.64 13.74
N VAL A 21 33.21 -13.98 13.67
CA VAL A 21 32.07 -14.78 13.16
C VAL A 21 30.80 -14.52 13.98
N SER A 22 30.91 -14.57 15.31
CA SER A 22 29.77 -14.30 16.19
C SER A 22 29.21 -12.90 16.00
N ARG A 23 30.06 -11.87 15.81
CA ARG A 23 29.62 -10.49 15.54
C ARG A 23 28.90 -10.37 14.20
N VAL A 24 29.42 -11.00 13.15
CA VAL A 24 28.79 -10.99 11.82
C VAL A 24 27.44 -11.69 11.84
N LEU A 25 27.35 -12.89 12.43
CA LEU A 25 26.09 -13.61 12.56
C LEU A 25 25.10 -12.91 13.48
N ALA A 26 25.59 -12.13 14.45
CA ALA A 26 24.76 -11.25 15.27
C ALA A 26 24.44 -9.90 14.58
N GLY A 27 24.84 -9.68 13.33
CA GLY A 27 24.55 -8.48 12.54
C GLY A 27 25.27 -7.19 12.99
N LYS A 28 26.35 -7.27 13.79
CA LYS A 28 27.03 -6.09 14.36
C LYS A 28 27.89 -5.32 13.33
N ALA A 29 27.90 -3.99 13.42
CA ALA A 29 28.52 -3.09 12.44
C ALA A 29 30.08 -3.08 12.40
N ASN A 30 30.75 -3.52 13.47
CA ASN A 30 32.22 -3.38 13.62
C ASN A 30 33.03 -4.47 12.89
N THR A 31 32.64 -4.84 11.66
CA THR A 31 33.35 -5.86 10.86
C THR A 31 33.50 -5.41 9.41
N SER A 32 34.67 -5.66 8.80
CA SER A 32 34.90 -5.32 7.39
C SER A 32 33.96 -6.08 6.45
N GLU A 33 33.60 -5.46 5.33
CA GLU A 33 32.68 -6.07 4.34
C GLU A 33 33.23 -7.38 3.79
N LYS A 34 34.54 -7.45 3.53
CA LYS A 34 35.21 -8.68 3.08
C LYS A 34 35.06 -9.83 4.08
N ALA A 35 35.26 -9.55 5.37
CA ALA A 35 35.08 -10.56 6.41
C ALA A 35 33.61 -10.96 6.56
N ARG A 36 32.68 -10.00 6.50
CA ARG A 36 31.25 -10.24 6.53
C ARG A 36 30.79 -11.14 5.38
N ALA A 37 31.17 -10.81 4.15
CA ALA A 37 30.83 -11.60 2.97
C ALA A 37 31.33 -13.05 3.09
N LYS A 38 32.58 -13.23 3.53
CA LYS A 38 33.18 -14.55 3.75
C LYS A 38 32.43 -15.38 4.80
N VAL A 39 32.07 -14.76 5.93
CA VAL A 39 31.29 -15.43 6.99
C VAL A 39 29.89 -15.79 6.53
N LEU A 40 29.17 -14.87 5.87
CA LEU A 40 27.80 -15.13 5.39
C LEU A 40 27.76 -16.20 4.30
N ALA A 41 28.74 -16.25 3.40
CA ALA A 41 28.88 -17.31 2.41
C ALA A 41 29.05 -18.68 3.08
N CYS A 42 30.01 -18.81 4.00
CA CYS A 42 30.25 -20.06 4.73
C CYS A 42 29.05 -20.47 5.61
N ALA A 43 28.37 -19.51 6.24
CA ALA A 43 27.17 -19.77 7.03
C ALA A 43 26.00 -20.30 6.19
N ARG A 44 25.86 -19.83 4.94
CA ARG A 44 24.89 -20.37 3.97
C ARG A 44 25.21 -21.81 3.61
N GLU A 45 26.45 -22.12 3.25
CA GLU A 45 26.89 -23.48 2.91
C GLU A 45 26.62 -24.50 4.04
N LEU A 46 26.73 -24.06 5.29
CA LEU A 46 26.54 -24.89 6.49
C LEU A 46 25.09 -24.96 7.00
N GLY A 47 24.12 -24.36 6.27
CA GLY A 47 22.71 -24.30 6.68
C GLY A 47 22.52 -23.65 8.05
N VAL A 48 23.36 -22.66 8.39
CA VAL A 48 23.27 -21.90 9.66
C VAL A 48 22.18 -20.84 9.55
N MET A 49 21.98 -20.33 8.34
CA MET A 49 21.05 -19.24 8.05
C MET A 49 19.59 -19.66 8.25
N ASP A 50 19.24 -20.91 7.97
CA ASP A 50 17.85 -21.38 8.02
C ASP A 50 17.21 -21.33 9.42
N GLY A 51 18.04 -21.29 10.49
CA GLY A 51 17.59 -21.13 11.88
C GLY A 51 17.72 -19.71 12.45
N MET A 52 18.10 -18.73 11.64
CA MET A 52 18.41 -17.35 12.07
C MET A 52 17.30 -16.33 11.79
N ALA A 53 16.09 -16.79 11.42
CA ALA A 53 14.97 -15.93 11.00
C ALA A 53 14.54 -14.86 12.03
N ALA A 54 14.87 -15.04 13.32
CA ALA A 54 14.57 -14.08 14.40
C ALA A 54 15.79 -13.27 14.88
N GLY A 55 16.91 -13.33 14.15
CA GLY A 55 18.13 -12.58 14.47
C GLY A 55 18.11 -11.12 14.02
N ARG A 56 19.15 -10.36 14.39
CA ARG A 56 19.36 -9.00 13.89
C ARG A 56 19.51 -9.00 12.36
N LEU A 57 19.02 -7.94 11.71
CA LEU A 57 19.15 -7.77 10.25
C LEU A 57 20.59 -7.93 9.79
N LEU A 58 20.74 -8.60 8.65
CA LEU A 58 22.03 -8.79 7.97
C LEU A 58 22.37 -7.60 7.08
N LEU A 59 21.98 -6.41 7.52
CA LEU A 59 22.17 -5.12 6.87
C LEU A 59 22.58 -4.09 7.93
N ASN A 60 23.40 -3.09 7.57
CA ASN A 60 23.71 -1.96 8.45
C ASN A 60 23.25 -0.60 7.88
N SER A 61 22.86 -0.54 6.60
CA SER A 61 22.46 0.69 5.94
C SER A 61 21.47 0.42 4.81
N LEU A 62 20.35 1.15 4.82
CA LEU A 62 19.26 1.04 3.87
C LEU A 62 18.92 2.43 3.33
N VAL A 63 18.73 2.54 2.02
CA VAL A 63 18.14 3.72 1.40
C VAL A 63 16.70 3.43 0.96
N VAL A 64 15.76 4.32 1.27
CA VAL A 64 14.41 4.29 0.74
C VAL A 64 14.29 5.37 -0.32
N PHE A 65 13.98 4.96 -1.55
CA PHE A 65 13.59 5.87 -2.63
C PHE A 65 12.07 5.96 -2.67
N ALA A 66 11.54 7.17 -2.70
CA ALA A 66 10.10 7.41 -2.81
C ALA A 66 9.82 8.76 -3.50
N PRO A 67 8.63 8.95 -4.09
CA PRO A 67 8.18 10.24 -4.59
C PRO A 67 8.30 11.33 -3.52
N GLN A 68 8.63 12.57 -3.90
CA GLN A 68 8.80 13.68 -2.94
C GLN A 68 7.59 13.85 -2.00
N ARG A 69 6.38 13.65 -2.52
CA ARG A 69 5.12 13.69 -1.78
C ARG A 69 5.00 12.65 -0.66
N ALA A 70 5.75 11.55 -0.71
CA ALA A 70 5.75 10.51 0.31
C ALA A 70 6.36 10.94 1.65
N PHE A 71 7.19 12.00 1.64
CA PHE A 71 7.87 12.49 2.85
C PHE A 71 7.05 13.51 3.65
N ASP A 72 5.85 13.85 3.18
CA ASP A 72 4.92 14.76 3.85
C ASP A 72 3.56 14.07 4.06
N GLU A 73 3.17 13.95 5.33
CA GLU A 73 1.91 13.33 5.76
C GLU A 73 0.68 13.98 5.10
N ARG A 74 0.73 15.30 4.86
CA ARG A 74 -0.40 16.04 4.26
C ARG A 74 -0.48 15.85 2.75
N SER A 75 0.65 15.56 2.10
CA SER A 75 0.74 15.36 0.66
C SER A 75 0.40 13.92 0.26
N ASP A 76 0.92 12.94 1.00
CA ASP A 76 0.59 11.53 0.81
C ASP A 76 0.70 10.73 2.12
N ILE A 77 -0.40 10.69 2.87
CA ILE A 77 -0.53 9.90 4.10
C ILE A 77 -0.28 8.41 3.87
N PHE A 78 -0.63 7.86 2.69
CA PHE A 78 -0.42 6.45 2.41
C PHE A 78 1.06 6.12 2.43
N TYR A 79 1.86 6.79 1.61
CA TYR A 79 3.29 6.51 1.55
C TYR A 79 4.06 6.99 2.78
N TYR A 80 3.63 8.10 3.40
CA TYR A 80 4.21 8.55 4.65
C TYR A 80 4.13 7.45 5.72
N ARG A 81 2.97 6.82 5.89
CA ARG A 81 2.78 5.72 6.84
C ARG A 81 3.58 4.47 6.49
N VAL A 82 3.73 4.15 5.20
CA VAL A 82 4.61 3.06 4.76
C VAL A 82 6.06 3.34 5.15
N ILE A 83 6.56 4.57 4.99
CA ILE A 83 7.90 4.96 5.43
C ILE A 83 8.04 4.81 6.95
N GLN A 84 7.05 5.24 7.73
CA GLN A 84 7.05 5.03 9.17
C GLN A 84 7.05 3.54 9.53
N SER A 85 6.35 2.69 8.77
CA SER A 85 6.36 1.24 8.94
C SER A 85 7.72 0.62 8.63
N VAL A 86 8.45 1.11 7.61
CA VAL A 86 9.84 0.69 7.36
C VAL A 86 10.73 1.04 8.55
N SER A 87 10.65 2.29 9.03
CA SER A 87 11.40 2.72 10.22
C SER A 87 11.10 1.86 11.45
N LYS A 88 9.81 1.54 11.68
CA LYS A 88 9.36 0.64 12.75
C LYS A 88 9.94 -0.77 12.59
N GLY A 89 9.91 -1.33 11.38
CA GLY A 89 10.51 -2.63 11.07
C GLY A 89 12.02 -2.68 11.31
N LEU A 90 12.70 -1.53 11.25
CA LEU A 90 14.13 -1.40 11.54
C LEU A 90 14.44 -1.06 13.00
N ALA A 91 13.47 -0.69 13.83
CA ALA A 91 13.70 -0.07 15.14
C ALA A 91 14.50 -0.95 16.13
N SER A 92 14.38 -2.27 16.04
CA SER A 92 15.14 -3.23 16.87
C SER A 92 16.51 -3.61 16.27
N HIS A 93 16.91 -2.96 15.18
CA HIS A 93 18.12 -3.24 14.43
C HIS A 93 18.99 -1.99 14.31
N GLU A 94 20.32 -2.11 14.41
CA GLU A 94 21.21 -0.95 14.19
C GLU A 94 21.44 -0.75 12.68
N VAL A 95 20.37 -0.42 11.96
CA VAL A 95 20.40 -0.10 10.53
C VAL A 95 20.27 1.42 10.37
N ARG A 96 21.25 2.04 9.71
CA ARG A 96 21.15 3.44 9.28
C ARG A 96 20.14 3.53 8.14
N LEU A 97 19.01 4.20 8.38
CA LEU A 97 17.99 4.47 7.38
C LEU A 97 18.23 5.84 6.74
N ARG A 98 18.27 5.88 5.41
CA ARG A 98 18.36 7.12 4.61
C ARG A 98 17.18 7.21 3.67
N TYR A 99 16.84 8.43 3.28
CA TYR A 99 15.77 8.72 2.34
C TYR A 99 16.32 9.44 1.13
N CYS A 100 15.80 9.11 -0.04
CA CYS A 100 16.08 9.83 -1.27
C CYS A 100 14.77 10.05 -2.02
N ALA A 101 14.50 11.29 -2.39
CA ALA A 101 13.39 11.58 -3.29
C ALA A 101 13.73 11.07 -4.69
N LEU A 102 12.76 10.44 -5.33
CA LEU A 102 12.81 9.99 -6.72
C LEU A 102 11.40 10.00 -7.28
N GLU A 103 11.20 10.55 -8.48
CA GLU A 103 9.86 10.65 -9.07
C GLU A 103 9.25 9.27 -9.36
N GLU A 104 7.91 9.20 -9.32
CA GLU A 104 7.16 7.95 -9.53
C GLU A 104 7.42 7.33 -10.91
N ASN A 105 7.53 8.18 -11.93
CA ASN A 105 7.92 7.85 -13.30
C ASN A 105 8.96 8.89 -13.76
N ASP A 106 9.65 8.62 -14.86
CA ASP A 106 10.67 9.51 -15.44
C ASP A 106 11.72 9.95 -14.38
N SER A 107 12.12 8.98 -13.55
CA SER A 107 13.03 9.17 -12.43
C SER A 107 14.42 9.59 -12.90
N ASP A 108 15.10 10.42 -12.12
CA ASP A 108 16.51 10.74 -12.37
C ASP A 108 17.42 9.54 -12.02
N ALA A 109 17.84 8.83 -13.07
CA ALA A 109 18.75 7.68 -12.97
C ALA A 109 20.11 8.04 -12.34
N GLN A 110 20.61 9.27 -12.52
CA GLN A 110 21.88 9.68 -11.94
C GLN A 110 21.79 9.80 -10.42
N ILE A 111 20.67 10.34 -9.92
CA ILE A 111 20.39 10.40 -8.48
C ILE A 111 20.30 8.99 -7.90
N PHE A 112 19.56 8.09 -8.55
CA PHE A 112 19.43 6.70 -8.12
C PHE A 112 20.80 6.01 -8.03
N LEU A 113 21.59 6.06 -9.12
CA LEU A 113 22.91 5.43 -9.18
C LEU A 113 23.90 6.05 -8.20
N ALA A 114 23.90 7.37 -8.01
CA ALA A 114 24.78 8.04 -7.05
C ALA A 114 24.55 7.50 -5.64
N ARG A 115 23.28 7.42 -5.19
CA ARG A 115 22.93 6.88 -3.88
C ARG A 115 23.20 5.38 -3.76
N MET A 116 22.92 4.62 -4.81
CA MET A 116 23.19 3.19 -4.83
C MET A 116 24.68 2.85 -4.80
N ASN A 117 25.54 3.69 -5.40
CA ASN A 117 26.98 3.48 -5.44
C ASN A 117 27.74 4.04 -4.23
N GLU A 118 27.06 4.73 -3.31
CA GLU A 118 27.67 5.13 -2.04
C GLU A 118 28.25 3.89 -1.31
N PRO A 119 29.50 3.97 -0.79
CA PRO A 119 30.17 2.82 -0.18
C PRO A 119 29.40 2.20 0.98
N ASP A 120 28.59 2.98 1.69
CA ASP A 120 27.80 2.53 2.81
C ASP A 120 26.37 2.09 2.43
N THR A 121 25.90 2.27 1.19
CA THR A 121 24.59 1.73 0.76
C THR A 121 24.69 0.22 0.56
N GLN A 122 23.95 -0.56 1.37
CA GLN A 122 23.99 -2.03 1.28
C GLN A 122 22.71 -2.64 0.70
N ALA A 123 21.58 -1.92 0.75
CA ALA A 123 20.31 -2.33 0.16
C ALA A 123 19.44 -1.10 -0.13
N ALA A 124 18.38 -1.30 -0.92
CA ALA A 124 17.38 -0.29 -1.21
C ALA A 124 15.95 -0.79 -1.07
N ILE A 125 15.05 0.13 -0.75
CA ILE A 125 13.61 -0.02 -0.95
C ILE A 125 13.18 1.01 -2.00
N LEU A 126 12.43 0.56 -3.01
CA LEU A 126 11.75 1.43 -3.97
C LEU A 126 10.27 1.48 -3.60
N LEU A 127 9.84 2.58 -3.00
CA LEU A 127 8.46 2.79 -2.56
C LEU A 127 7.71 3.58 -3.62
N GLY A 128 6.79 2.92 -4.32
CA GLY A 128 5.92 3.62 -5.28
C GLY A 128 6.63 4.19 -6.49
N ILE A 129 7.78 3.63 -6.87
CA ILE A 129 8.51 3.99 -8.08
C ILE A 129 8.08 3.02 -9.17
N ASP A 130 7.26 3.49 -10.12
CA ASP A 130 6.72 2.72 -11.25
C ASP A 130 7.57 2.85 -12.52
N ASP A 131 8.85 3.23 -12.37
CA ASP A 131 9.80 3.43 -13.46
C ASP A 131 10.57 2.13 -13.81
N PRO A 132 10.35 1.52 -15.00
CA PRO A 132 11.05 0.30 -15.40
C PRO A 132 12.56 0.49 -15.59
N HIS A 133 13.02 1.70 -15.94
CA HIS A 133 14.44 1.98 -16.11
C HIS A 133 15.16 1.91 -14.76
N ILE A 134 14.55 2.46 -13.69
CA ILE A 134 15.09 2.34 -12.33
C ILE A 134 15.08 0.89 -11.85
N HIS A 135 14.06 0.10 -12.21
CA HIS A 135 14.04 -1.33 -11.88
C HIS A 135 15.17 -2.10 -12.58
N ASP A 136 15.46 -1.78 -13.84
CA ASP A 136 16.59 -2.33 -14.58
C ASP A 136 17.93 -1.99 -13.89
N LEU A 137 18.14 -0.71 -13.55
CA LEU A 137 19.35 -0.28 -12.84
C LEU A 137 19.48 -0.93 -11.45
N ALA A 138 18.38 -1.12 -10.73
CA ALA A 138 18.39 -1.79 -9.43
C ALA A 138 18.85 -3.25 -9.53
N VAL A 139 18.49 -3.93 -10.63
CA VAL A 139 18.99 -5.28 -10.93
C VAL A 139 20.47 -5.24 -11.29
N ASP A 140 20.89 -4.33 -12.16
CA ASP A 140 22.27 -4.24 -12.66
C ASP A 140 23.28 -3.88 -11.57
N VAL A 141 22.90 -3.03 -10.61
CA VAL A 141 23.72 -2.70 -9.44
C VAL A 141 23.99 -3.92 -8.56
N GLY A 142 23.10 -4.93 -8.57
CA GLY A 142 23.28 -6.19 -7.86
C GLY A 142 23.20 -6.10 -6.33
N LYS A 143 22.86 -4.94 -5.77
CA LYS A 143 22.58 -4.77 -4.34
C LYS A 143 21.13 -5.22 -4.04
N PRO A 144 20.86 -5.86 -2.88
CA PRO A 144 19.51 -6.24 -2.48
C PRO A 144 18.52 -5.07 -2.58
N CYS A 145 17.44 -5.27 -3.33
CA CYS A 145 16.41 -4.27 -3.55
C CYS A 145 15.02 -4.89 -3.32
N MET A 146 14.13 -4.14 -2.69
CA MET A 146 12.75 -4.52 -2.41
C MET A 146 11.80 -3.47 -2.94
N LEU A 147 10.76 -3.88 -3.67
CA LEU A 147 9.72 -2.99 -4.14
C LEU A 147 8.59 -2.91 -3.10
N ILE A 148 8.03 -1.72 -2.89
CA ILE A 148 6.79 -1.55 -2.12
C ILE A 148 5.76 -0.82 -2.97
N ASN A 149 4.60 -1.43 -3.15
CA ASN A 149 3.47 -0.86 -3.89
C ASN A 149 3.81 -0.43 -5.33
N CYS A 150 4.77 -1.12 -5.96
CA CYS A 150 5.13 -1.06 -7.37
C CYS A 150 5.56 -2.48 -7.82
N ARG A 151 5.76 -2.70 -9.13
CA ARG A 151 6.13 -4.02 -9.66
C ARG A 151 7.20 -3.92 -10.74
N ASP A 152 8.18 -4.83 -10.69
CA ASP A 152 9.06 -5.10 -11.82
C ASP A 152 8.33 -6.00 -12.82
N ARG A 153 8.01 -5.48 -14.00
CA ARG A 153 7.30 -6.22 -15.06
C ARG A 153 8.09 -7.42 -15.57
N ARG A 154 9.41 -7.45 -15.38
CA ARG A 154 10.28 -8.58 -15.74
C ARG A 154 10.44 -9.60 -14.61
N MET A 155 9.76 -9.40 -13.47
CA MET A 155 9.68 -10.35 -12.34
C MET A 155 11.03 -10.73 -11.71
N ARG A 156 12.00 -9.81 -11.66
CA ARG A 156 13.33 -10.06 -11.09
C ARG A 156 13.42 -9.58 -9.64
N LEU A 157 12.78 -8.46 -9.33
CA LEU A 157 12.79 -7.85 -8.00
C LEU A 157 11.61 -8.34 -7.15
N PRO A 158 11.83 -8.71 -5.87
CA PRO A 158 10.75 -9.03 -4.94
C PRO A 158 9.94 -7.78 -4.60
N ALA A 159 8.67 -7.98 -4.25
CA ALA A 159 7.76 -6.88 -3.95
C ALA A 159 6.84 -7.21 -2.77
N VAL A 160 6.40 -6.17 -2.06
CA VAL A 160 5.23 -6.23 -1.18
C VAL A 160 4.23 -5.15 -1.59
N ALA A 161 2.96 -5.47 -1.68
CA ALA A 161 1.92 -4.53 -2.06
C ALA A 161 0.58 -4.90 -1.41
N PRO A 162 -0.35 -3.95 -1.29
CA PRO A 162 -1.74 -4.30 -1.04
C PRO A 162 -2.27 -5.18 -2.18
N ASP A 163 -3.15 -6.13 -1.87
CA ASP A 163 -3.94 -6.81 -2.91
C ASP A 163 -5.02 -5.86 -3.43
N HIS A 164 -4.63 -4.98 -4.34
CA HIS A 164 -5.51 -3.96 -4.90
C HIS A 164 -6.76 -4.55 -5.55
N ARG A 165 -6.66 -5.71 -6.20
CA ARG A 165 -7.80 -6.34 -6.86
C ARG A 165 -8.76 -6.90 -5.83
N ALA A 166 -8.28 -7.69 -4.87
CA ALA A 166 -9.12 -8.23 -3.80
C ALA A 166 -9.76 -7.13 -2.94
N ILE A 167 -9.02 -6.04 -2.67
CA ILE A 167 -9.55 -4.87 -1.96
C ILE A 167 -10.71 -4.22 -2.72
N GLY A 168 -10.56 -4.03 -4.04
CA GLY A 168 -11.61 -3.45 -4.89
C GLY A 168 -12.85 -4.34 -4.95
N GLU A 169 -12.63 -5.65 -5.12
CA GLU A 169 -13.70 -6.66 -5.13
C GLU A 169 -14.48 -6.67 -3.82
N ARG A 170 -13.78 -6.80 -2.68
CA ARG A 170 -14.42 -6.83 -1.36
C ARG A 170 -15.21 -5.56 -1.04
N ALA A 171 -14.72 -4.39 -1.49
CA ALA A 171 -15.41 -3.13 -1.25
C ALA A 171 -16.75 -3.05 -2.01
N ALA A 172 -16.77 -3.46 -3.28
CA ALA A 172 -18.00 -3.51 -4.07
C ALA A 172 -18.96 -4.61 -3.58
N GLU A 173 -18.43 -5.80 -3.27
CA GLU A 173 -19.19 -6.93 -2.73
C GLU A 173 -19.95 -6.53 -1.45
N TYR A 174 -19.30 -5.84 -0.53
CA TYR A 174 -19.96 -5.36 0.70
C TYR A 174 -21.17 -4.45 0.40
N LEU A 175 -21.07 -3.54 -0.58
CA LEU A 175 -22.22 -2.71 -0.96
C LEU A 175 -23.37 -3.56 -1.52
N PHE A 176 -23.06 -4.63 -2.25
CA PHE A 176 -24.06 -5.55 -2.78
C PHE A 176 -24.69 -6.42 -1.69
N GLU A 177 -23.92 -6.87 -0.69
CA GLU A 177 -24.42 -7.50 0.53
C GLU A 177 -25.38 -6.58 1.29
N MET A 178 -25.15 -5.27 1.23
CA MET A 178 -26.00 -4.23 1.81
C MET A 178 -27.22 -3.88 0.94
N GLY A 179 -27.41 -4.55 -0.20
CA GLY A 179 -28.58 -4.41 -1.06
C GLY A 179 -28.47 -3.31 -2.11
N HIS A 180 -27.33 -2.61 -2.20
CA HIS A 180 -27.09 -1.65 -3.26
C HIS A 180 -26.93 -2.38 -4.60
N ARG A 181 -27.45 -1.79 -5.68
CA ARG A 181 -27.35 -2.35 -7.05
C ARG A 181 -26.94 -1.30 -8.07
N GLU A 182 -27.24 -0.04 -7.77
CA GLU A 182 -26.78 1.14 -8.51
C GLU A 182 -25.77 1.86 -7.64
N VAL A 183 -24.49 1.72 -8.00
CA VAL A 183 -23.34 2.26 -7.26
C VAL A 183 -22.51 3.10 -8.22
N MET A 184 -22.26 4.35 -7.85
CA MET A 184 -21.30 5.20 -8.55
C MET A 184 -19.90 4.99 -7.96
N ASN A 185 -18.92 4.69 -8.80
CA ASN A 185 -17.53 4.52 -8.39
C ASN A 185 -16.77 5.80 -8.69
N VAL A 186 -16.18 6.43 -7.67
CA VAL A 186 -15.39 7.67 -7.83
C VAL A 186 -13.93 7.34 -7.59
N LEU A 187 -13.13 7.27 -8.66
CA LEU A 187 -11.77 6.73 -8.63
C LEU A 187 -10.75 7.67 -9.27
N CYS A 188 -9.52 7.64 -8.75
CA CYS A 188 -8.35 8.26 -9.38
C CYS A 188 -7.55 7.16 -10.09
N LEU A 189 -7.60 7.10 -11.43
CA LEU A 189 -6.98 6.01 -12.22
C LEU A 189 -5.59 6.38 -12.76
N ARG A 190 -4.76 7.02 -11.94
CA ARG A 190 -3.43 7.50 -12.36
C ARG A 190 -2.34 6.42 -12.38
N ARG A 191 -2.58 5.28 -11.74
CA ARG A 191 -1.61 4.19 -11.57
C ARG A 191 -2.25 2.85 -11.81
N TYR A 192 -1.44 1.88 -12.25
CA TYR A 192 -1.90 0.50 -12.49
C TYR A 192 -2.50 -0.15 -11.23
N THR A 193 -2.05 0.24 -10.03
CA THR A 193 -2.62 -0.24 -8.76
C THR A 193 -4.09 0.17 -8.58
N MET A 194 -4.49 1.33 -9.12
CA MET A 194 -5.88 1.79 -9.11
C MET A 194 -6.71 1.10 -10.21
N GLU A 195 -6.10 0.78 -11.35
CA GLU A 195 -6.72 -0.07 -12.36
C GLU A 195 -7.00 -1.47 -11.83
N LEU A 196 -6.12 -2.05 -11.01
CA LEU A 196 -6.35 -3.32 -10.33
C LEU A 196 -7.54 -3.24 -9.37
N ARG A 197 -7.70 -2.13 -8.62
CA ARG A 197 -8.90 -1.90 -7.79
C ARG A 197 -10.16 -1.86 -8.64
N LEU A 198 -10.16 -1.13 -9.76
CA LEU A 198 -11.28 -1.09 -10.68
C LEU A 198 -11.59 -2.47 -11.28
N ALA A 199 -10.56 -3.25 -11.62
CA ALA A 199 -10.74 -4.63 -12.09
C ALA A 199 -11.46 -5.49 -11.04
N GLY A 200 -11.04 -5.43 -9.78
CA GLY A 200 -11.71 -6.13 -8.68
C GLY A 200 -13.15 -5.68 -8.46
N ILE A 201 -13.41 -4.37 -8.53
CA ILE A 201 -14.78 -3.82 -8.49
C ILE A 201 -15.61 -4.47 -9.62
N ARG A 202 -15.10 -4.50 -10.86
CA ARG A 202 -15.81 -5.11 -12.00
C ARG A 202 -16.04 -6.62 -11.80
N ASP A 203 -15.08 -7.34 -11.20
CA ASP A 203 -15.24 -8.76 -10.87
C ASP A 203 -16.42 -8.97 -9.90
N ALA A 204 -16.53 -8.15 -8.84
CA ALA A 204 -17.66 -8.20 -7.91
C ALA A 204 -19.00 -7.92 -8.61
N TRP A 205 -19.06 -6.93 -9.52
CA TRP A 205 -20.27 -6.68 -10.31
C TRP A 205 -20.67 -7.91 -11.12
N HIS A 206 -19.71 -8.53 -11.80
CA HIS A 206 -19.93 -9.74 -12.59
C HIS A 206 -20.39 -10.92 -11.71
N ALA A 207 -19.74 -11.16 -10.56
CA ALA A 207 -20.10 -12.21 -9.61
C ALA A 207 -21.53 -12.07 -9.08
N HIS A 208 -22.04 -10.84 -8.96
CA HIS A 208 -23.42 -10.54 -8.58
C HIS A 208 -24.41 -10.43 -9.75
N ASN A 209 -24.01 -10.85 -10.96
CA ASN A 209 -24.81 -10.76 -12.19
C ASN A 209 -25.25 -9.32 -12.55
N LEU A 210 -24.45 -8.33 -12.18
CA LEU A 210 -24.63 -6.92 -12.53
C LEU A 210 -23.69 -6.55 -13.68
N ARG A 211 -24.15 -5.65 -14.56
CA ARG A 211 -23.34 -5.14 -15.67
C ARG A 211 -22.74 -3.80 -15.30
N PHE A 212 -21.40 -3.74 -15.26
CA PHE A 212 -20.65 -2.50 -15.10
C PHE A 212 -20.58 -1.75 -16.43
N ASN A 213 -20.91 -0.45 -16.42
CA ASN A 213 -20.79 0.43 -17.56
C ASN A 213 -19.98 1.68 -17.18
N ASP A 214 -18.81 1.84 -17.77
CA ASP A 214 -17.88 2.94 -17.45
C ASP A 214 -18.50 4.34 -17.58
N ARG A 215 -19.46 4.55 -18.50
CA ARG A 215 -20.10 5.86 -18.67
C ARG A 215 -21.15 6.18 -17.59
N ARG A 216 -21.70 5.14 -16.95
CA ARG A 216 -22.78 5.26 -15.96
C ARG A 216 -22.28 5.09 -14.54
N ASP A 217 -21.36 4.15 -14.33
CA ASP A 217 -21.00 3.62 -13.01
C ASP A 217 -19.61 4.10 -12.54
N LEU A 218 -18.90 4.88 -13.34
CA LEU A 218 -17.55 5.36 -13.04
C LEU A 218 -17.43 6.87 -13.29
N LEU A 219 -16.96 7.60 -12.27
CA LEU A 219 -16.48 8.96 -12.35
C LEU A 219 -14.98 8.95 -12.06
N VAL A 220 -14.17 9.32 -13.06
CA VAL A 220 -12.71 9.43 -12.90
C VAL A 220 -12.36 10.84 -12.48
N VAL A 221 -11.63 10.97 -11.37
CA VAL A 221 -11.05 12.23 -10.91
C VAL A 221 -9.53 12.22 -11.11
N PRO A 222 -8.87 13.36 -11.30
CA PRO A 222 -7.45 13.38 -11.65
C PRO A 222 -6.52 13.38 -10.42
N SER A 223 -7.04 13.47 -9.19
CA SER A 223 -6.23 13.34 -7.97
C SER A 223 -7.02 12.77 -6.80
N PHE A 224 -6.32 12.48 -5.70
CA PHE A 224 -6.94 12.08 -4.43
C PHE A 224 -7.47 13.27 -3.61
N SER A 225 -7.56 14.47 -4.19
CA SER A 225 -7.98 15.70 -3.51
C SER A 225 -9.46 15.71 -3.15
N ALA A 226 -9.78 16.14 -1.94
CA ALA A 226 -11.15 16.38 -1.50
C ALA A 226 -11.82 17.48 -2.34
N ARG A 227 -11.15 18.63 -2.51
CA ARG A 227 -11.69 19.79 -3.24
C ARG A 227 -12.04 19.47 -4.68
N GLU A 228 -11.15 18.76 -5.38
CA GLU A 228 -11.37 18.41 -6.78
C GLU A 228 -12.45 17.35 -6.93
N THR A 229 -12.49 16.39 -6.00
CA THR A 229 -13.58 15.39 -5.97
C THR A 229 -14.93 16.05 -5.71
N GLU A 230 -14.99 17.01 -4.77
CA GLU A 230 -16.21 17.78 -4.50
C GLU A 230 -16.71 18.49 -5.74
N GLN A 231 -15.82 19.17 -6.47
CA GLN A 231 -16.15 19.87 -7.71
C GLN A 231 -16.72 18.90 -8.75
N LEU A 232 -16.00 17.82 -9.07
CA LEU A 232 -16.41 16.88 -10.13
C LEU A 232 -17.68 16.09 -9.79
N VAL A 233 -17.86 15.71 -8.52
CA VAL A 233 -19.11 15.08 -8.06
C VAL A 233 -20.27 16.08 -8.12
N SER A 234 -20.05 17.35 -7.78
CA SER A 234 -21.06 18.40 -7.91
C SER A 234 -21.47 18.65 -9.37
N GLU A 235 -20.51 18.72 -10.28
CA GLU A 235 -20.76 18.84 -11.72
C GLU A 235 -21.56 17.63 -12.24
N TRP A 236 -21.17 16.42 -11.83
CA TRP A 236 -21.90 15.21 -12.18
C TRP A 236 -23.33 15.20 -11.63
N LEU A 237 -23.55 15.58 -10.37
CA LEU A 237 -24.88 15.68 -9.75
C LEU A 237 -25.80 16.65 -10.50
N ASN A 238 -25.26 17.80 -10.92
CA ASN A 238 -25.99 18.78 -11.71
C ASN A 238 -26.48 18.23 -13.06
N GLN A 239 -25.71 17.32 -13.68
CA GLN A 239 -26.09 16.63 -14.93
C GLN A 239 -27.12 15.51 -14.73
N GLN A 240 -27.34 15.08 -13.48
CA GLN A 240 -28.33 14.05 -13.13
C GLN A 240 -29.67 14.61 -12.63
N LYS A 241 -29.91 15.93 -12.70
CA LYS A 241 -31.19 16.52 -12.27
C LYS A 241 -32.36 15.86 -12.99
N GLY A 242 -33.34 15.37 -12.21
CA GLY A 242 -34.54 14.68 -12.70
C GLY A 242 -34.34 13.21 -13.06
N LYS A 243 -33.17 12.62 -12.81
CA LYS A 243 -32.89 11.18 -12.98
C LYS A 243 -32.79 10.48 -11.63
N ASP A 244 -32.99 9.16 -11.65
CA ASP A 244 -32.74 8.33 -10.48
C ASP A 244 -31.25 8.34 -10.13
N LEU A 245 -30.93 8.76 -8.91
CA LEU A 245 -29.58 8.75 -8.38
C LEU A 245 -29.19 7.35 -7.87
N PRO A 246 -27.90 6.97 -8.02
CA PRO A 246 -27.37 5.75 -7.43
C PRO A 246 -27.62 5.75 -5.92
N THR A 247 -27.68 4.56 -5.37
CA THR A 247 -27.99 4.37 -3.95
C THR A 247 -26.76 4.39 -3.05
N ALA A 248 -25.57 4.24 -3.65
CA ALA A 248 -24.30 4.36 -2.97
C ALA A 248 -23.20 4.95 -3.88
N PHE A 249 -22.20 5.55 -3.24
CA PHE A 249 -20.92 5.91 -3.85
C PHE A 249 -19.82 5.03 -3.25
N LEU A 250 -19.04 4.37 -4.10
CA LEU A 250 -17.80 3.70 -3.71
C LEU A 250 -16.62 4.57 -4.13
N VAL A 251 -15.86 5.07 -3.17
CA VAL A 251 -14.88 6.13 -3.38
C VAL A 251 -13.46 5.62 -3.13
N GLY A 252 -12.54 5.93 -4.03
CA GLY A 252 -11.19 5.34 -4.07
C GLY A 252 -10.22 5.77 -2.97
N GLY A 253 -10.64 6.62 -2.04
CA GLY A 253 -9.82 7.09 -0.91
C GLY A 253 -10.57 8.08 -0.02
N ASP A 254 -10.03 8.31 1.17
CA ASP A 254 -10.72 9.02 2.25
C ASP A 254 -10.91 10.52 2.01
N PHE A 255 -9.90 11.21 1.47
CA PHE A 255 -10.04 12.62 1.08
C PHE A 255 -11.05 12.78 -0.06
N MET A 256 -11.06 11.86 -1.03
CA MET A 256 -12.06 11.84 -2.10
C MET A 256 -13.46 11.59 -1.53
N ALA A 257 -13.59 10.69 -0.54
CA ALA A 257 -14.86 10.44 0.14
C ALA A 257 -15.34 11.69 0.89
N ALA A 258 -14.42 12.46 1.47
CA ALA A 258 -14.75 13.73 2.09
C ALA A 258 -15.33 14.74 1.09
N GLY A 259 -14.66 14.92 -0.06
CA GLY A 259 -15.18 15.76 -1.14
C GLY A 259 -16.53 15.27 -1.70
N THR A 260 -16.71 13.96 -1.81
CA THR A 260 -17.98 13.34 -2.25
C THR A 260 -19.10 13.66 -1.28
N ILE A 261 -18.86 13.55 0.04
CA ILE A 261 -19.85 13.88 1.07
C ILE A 261 -20.19 15.37 1.03
N SER A 262 -19.20 16.27 0.94
CA SER A 262 -19.45 17.72 0.82
C SER A 262 -20.32 18.05 -0.38
N ALA A 263 -20.02 17.45 -1.55
CA ALA A 263 -20.82 17.64 -2.75
C ALA A 263 -22.27 17.18 -2.57
N LEU A 264 -22.49 16.01 -1.97
CA LEU A 264 -23.82 15.48 -1.69
C LEU A 264 -24.60 16.39 -0.73
N GLN A 265 -23.98 16.84 0.35
CA GLN A 265 -24.58 17.74 1.33
C GLN A 265 -24.94 19.10 0.72
N ASN A 266 -24.07 19.66 -0.12
CA ASN A 266 -24.34 20.90 -0.87
C ASN A 266 -25.50 20.77 -1.86
N HIS A 267 -25.84 19.54 -2.28
CA HIS A 267 -27.01 19.22 -3.09
C HIS A 267 -28.23 18.78 -2.23
N GLY A 268 -28.17 18.95 -0.92
CA GLY A 268 -29.26 18.62 0.01
C GLY A 268 -29.47 17.13 0.26
N LEU A 269 -28.50 16.27 -0.10
CA LEU A 269 -28.54 14.83 0.13
C LEU A 269 -27.80 14.48 1.41
N ARG A 270 -28.42 13.67 2.28
CA ARG A 270 -27.84 13.22 3.54
C ARG A 270 -27.17 11.86 3.38
N VAL A 271 -26.06 11.69 4.08
CA VAL A 271 -25.30 10.43 4.15
C VAL A 271 -25.42 9.87 5.57
N PRO A 272 -25.90 8.62 5.76
CA PRO A 272 -26.29 7.62 4.76
C PRO A 272 -27.77 7.66 4.31
N GLN A 273 -28.58 8.60 4.81
CA GLN A 273 -30.05 8.50 4.77
C GLN A 273 -30.65 8.58 3.37
N ASP A 274 -30.05 9.36 2.47
CA ASP A 274 -30.54 9.49 1.09
C ASP A 274 -29.65 8.70 0.12
N VAL A 275 -28.35 8.65 0.41
CA VAL A 275 -27.32 7.90 -0.32
C VAL A 275 -26.21 7.41 0.62
N SER A 276 -25.70 6.21 0.40
CA SER A 276 -24.54 5.67 1.16
C SER A 276 -23.21 6.08 0.53
N VAL A 277 -22.17 6.23 1.34
CA VAL A 277 -20.80 6.50 0.87
C VAL A 277 -19.84 5.53 1.55
N MET A 278 -19.01 4.87 0.77
CA MET A 278 -17.97 3.96 1.26
C MET A 278 -16.61 4.35 0.68
N SER A 279 -15.55 4.24 1.48
CA SER A 279 -14.18 4.55 1.05
C SER A 279 -13.30 3.30 0.87
N ILE A 280 -12.23 3.42 0.10
CA ILE A 280 -11.13 2.45 -0.04
C ILE A 280 -9.81 3.09 0.41
N ASP A 281 -9.59 3.18 1.72
CA ASP A 281 -8.30 3.47 2.39
C ASP A 281 -8.47 3.28 3.91
N GLY A 282 -9.57 3.80 4.47
CA GLY A 282 -9.99 3.53 5.85
C GLY A 282 -9.03 4.07 6.91
N PHE A 283 -8.36 5.20 6.64
CA PHE A 283 -7.68 6.01 7.65
C PHE A 283 -8.66 6.39 8.77
N ASN A 284 -8.12 6.65 9.95
CA ASN A 284 -8.90 7.04 11.12
C ASN A 284 -9.55 8.43 10.91
N LEU A 285 -10.64 8.45 10.14
CA LEU A 285 -11.40 9.62 9.69
C LEU A 285 -12.20 10.29 10.81
N ALA A 286 -12.14 9.77 12.04
CA ALA A 286 -12.75 10.39 13.21
C ALA A 286 -12.26 11.84 13.45
N ALA A 287 -11.12 12.24 12.86
CA ALA A 287 -10.58 13.59 12.97
C ALA A 287 -10.98 14.55 11.83
N ILE A 288 -11.65 14.08 10.77
CA ILE A 288 -11.83 14.87 9.52
C ILE A 288 -13.30 14.99 9.09
N GLN A 289 -14.21 14.11 9.54
CA GLN A 289 -15.62 14.18 9.17
C GLN A 289 -16.58 13.82 10.31
N ASP A 290 -17.75 14.46 10.30
CA ASP A 290 -18.87 14.17 11.19
C ASP A 290 -19.54 12.81 10.90
N VAL A 291 -19.30 12.25 9.71
CA VAL A 291 -19.87 10.95 9.29
C VAL A 291 -18.81 9.86 9.43
N PRO A 292 -18.99 8.88 10.35
CA PRO A 292 -18.09 7.74 10.46
C PRO A 292 -18.11 6.88 9.19
N LEU A 293 -17.04 6.95 8.38
CA LEU A 293 -16.95 6.26 7.09
C LEU A 293 -16.75 4.75 7.24
N THR A 294 -17.63 3.97 6.62
CA THR A 294 -17.39 2.56 6.29
C THR A 294 -16.34 2.48 5.19
N ALA A 295 -15.35 1.61 5.33
CA ALA A 295 -14.27 1.50 4.36
C ALA A 295 -13.63 0.11 4.33
N VAL A 296 -13.01 -0.25 3.20
CA VAL A 296 -11.97 -1.29 3.21
C VAL A 296 -10.63 -0.62 3.47
N HIS A 297 -10.02 -0.96 4.60
CA HIS A 297 -8.71 -0.46 5.00
C HIS A 297 -7.62 -1.04 4.10
N VAL A 298 -6.73 -0.19 3.61
CA VAL A 298 -5.56 -0.60 2.82
C VAL A 298 -4.37 -0.74 3.79
N PRO A 299 -3.70 -1.91 3.84
CA PRO A 299 -2.77 -2.29 4.93
C PRO A 299 -1.40 -1.60 4.85
N ARG A 300 -1.39 -0.25 4.86
CA ARG A 300 -0.18 0.57 4.69
C ARG A 300 0.78 0.51 5.88
N ASP A 301 0.24 0.27 7.07
CA ASP A 301 1.02 0.25 8.32
C ASP A 301 1.85 -1.05 8.45
N GLU A 302 1.49 -2.08 7.69
CA GLU A 302 2.13 -3.39 7.65
C GLU A 302 3.18 -3.49 6.53
N LEU A 303 2.96 -2.80 5.39
CA LEU A 303 3.80 -2.91 4.19
C LEU A 303 5.29 -2.73 4.47
N GLY A 304 5.67 -1.71 5.24
CA GLY A 304 7.08 -1.41 5.51
C GLY A 304 7.75 -2.47 6.37
N THR A 305 7.04 -2.99 7.37
CA THR A 305 7.53 -4.07 8.24
C THR A 305 7.70 -5.36 7.45
N GLU A 306 6.71 -5.73 6.62
CA GLU A 306 6.79 -6.92 5.76
C GLU A 306 7.89 -6.79 4.70
N ALA A 307 8.10 -5.59 4.14
CA ALA A 307 9.21 -5.33 3.22
C ALA A 307 10.58 -5.59 3.88
N VAL A 308 10.76 -5.16 5.13
CA VAL A 308 11.98 -5.41 5.90
C VAL A 308 12.17 -6.90 6.17
N HIS A 309 11.11 -7.62 6.53
CA HIS A 309 11.17 -9.08 6.73
C HIS A 309 11.54 -9.81 5.43
N MET A 310 10.90 -9.47 4.31
CA MET A 310 11.23 -10.07 3.01
C MET A 310 12.64 -9.71 2.55
N LEU A 311 13.11 -8.49 2.81
CA LEU A 311 14.49 -8.07 2.49
C LEU A 311 15.49 -8.89 3.30
N GLN A 312 15.22 -9.15 4.58
CA GLN A 312 16.02 -10.03 5.41
C GLN A 312 16.07 -11.45 4.86
N GLN A 313 14.92 -12.01 4.46
CA GLN A 313 14.86 -13.33 3.82
C GLN A 313 15.70 -13.37 2.54
N ARG A 314 15.66 -12.30 1.73
CA ARG A 314 16.47 -12.18 0.51
C ARG A 314 17.97 -12.14 0.81
N LEU A 315 18.38 -11.44 1.88
CA LEU A 315 19.78 -11.42 2.33
C LEU A 315 20.25 -12.81 2.81
N MET A 316 19.36 -13.56 3.46
CA MET A 316 19.65 -14.90 3.96
C MET A 316 19.71 -15.94 2.83
N ARG A 317 18.80 -15.84 1.86
CA ARG A 317 18.66 -16.76 0.72
C ARG A 317 18.63 -15.99 -0.61
N PRO A 318 19.80 -15.53 -1.12
CA PRO A 318 19.88 -14.75 -2.35
C PRO A 318 19.39 -15.49 -3.61
N ASP A 319 19.38 -16.82 -3.58
CA ASP A 319 18.94 -17.65 -4.72
C ASP A 319 17.52 -18.19 -4.55
N ALA A 320 16.81 -17.80 -3.47
CA ALA A 320 15.41 -18.16 -3.32
C ALA A 320 14.56 -17.51 -4.43
N PRO A 321 13.44 -18.13 -4.84
CA PRO A 321 12.50 -17.52 -5.77
C PRO A 321 12.09 -16.13 -5.30
N SER A 322 12.14 -15.16 -6.21
CA SER A 322 11.54 -13.83 -5.99
C SER A 322 10.04 -13.94 -6.19
N GLY A 323 9.28 -13.22 -5.38
CA GLY A 323 7.82 -13.16 -5.48
C GLY A 323 7.27 -11.86 -4.93
N THR A 324 5.96 -11.73 -5.08
CA THR A 324 5.21 -10.61 -4.52
C THR A 324 4.37 -11.10 -3.35
N LEU A 325 4.55 -10.47 -2.18
CA LEU A 325 3.62 -10.61 -1.06
C LEU A 325 2.48 -9.62 -1.22
N LEU A 326 1.26 -10.13 -1.32
CA LEU A 326 0.05 -9.31 -1.37
C LEU A 326 -0.63 -9.30 -0.01
N LEU A 327 -0.85 -8.10 0.54
CA LEU A 327 -1.51 -7.91 1.83
C LEU A 327 -3.00 -7.60 1.62
N ASN A 328 -3.86 -8.36 2.28
CA ASN A 328 -5.30 -8.17 2.24
C ASN A 328 -5.71 -6.89 2.97
N GLY A 329 -6.77 -6.25 2.49
CA GLY A 329 -7.43 -5.19 3.24
C GLY A 329 -8.43 -5.71 4.27
N THR A 330 -8.84 -4.84 5.19
CA THR A 330 -9.79 -5.17 6.26
C THR A 330 -11.02 -4.28 6.16
N LEU A 331 -12.22 -4.87 6.10
CA LEU A 331 -13.46 -4.10 6.12
C LEU A 331 -13.70 -3.51 7.52
N ALA A 332 -13.80 -2.18 7.60
CA ALA A 332 -14.19 -1.43 8.78
C ALA A 332 -15.61 -0.86 8.56
N VAL A 333 -16.61 -1.50 9.17
CA VAL A 333 -18.01 -1.07 9.10
C VAL A 333 -18.28 0.07 10.09
N ARG A 334 -18.89 1.15 9.60
CA ARG A 334 -19.30 2.32 10.39
C ARG A 334 -20.69 2.82 9.91
N GLU A 335 -20.96 4.12 9.97
CA GLU A 335 -22.31 4.68 9.83
C GLU A 335 -22.61 5.25 8.44
N SER A 336 -21.63 5.36 7.54
CA SER A 336 -21.83 5.96 6.21
C SER A 336 -22.51 5.07 5.16
N VAL A 337 -22.75 3.79 5.48
CA VAL A 337 -23.44 2.83 4.59
C VAL A 337 -24.65 2.26 5.30
N ARG A 338 -25.82 2.35 4.67
CA ARG A 338 -27.05 1.75 5.20
C ARG A 338 -27.49 0.55 4.37
N ARG A 339 -28.12 -0.44 5.01
CA ARG A 339 -28.75 -1.55 4.29
C ARG A 339 -30.02 -1.10 3.60
N ILE A 340 -30.19 -1.45 2.32
CA ILE A 340 -31.44 -1.28 1.58
C ILE A 340 -32.19 -2.61 1.57
N ARG A 341 -33.40 -2.63 2.14
CA ARG A 341 -34.30 -3.80 2.04
C ARG A 341 -35.04 -3.72 0.71
N GLN A 342 -34.95 -4.77 -0.12
CA GLN A 342 -35.80 -4.90 -1.29
C GLN A 342 -37.28 -4.86 -0.84
N GLY A 343 -38.06 -3.91 -1.37
CA GLY A 343 -39.51 -3.82 -1.14
C GLY A 343 -40.05 -2.54 -0.52
N LYS A 344 -39.21 -1.62 -0.01
CA LYS A 344 -39.67 -0.26 0.35
C LYS A 344 -39.18 0.74 -0.69
N ARG A 345 -40.09 1.23 -1.53
CA ARG A 345 -39.89 2.44 -2.36
C ARG A 345 -39.23 3.52 -1.49
N ARG A 346 -38.32 4.32 -2.07
CA ARG A 346 -37.88 5.59 -1.47
C ARG A 346 -39.17 6.34 -1.07
N THR A 347 -39.47 6.41 0.22
CA THR A 347 -40.52 7.32 0.69
C THR A 347 -40.02 8.71 0.37
N ALA A 348 -40.66 9.39 -0.57
CA ALA A 348 -40.43 10.82 -0.75
C ALA A 348 -40.71 11.46 0.61
N VAL A 349 -39.69 12.08 1.21
CA VAL A 349 -39.91 12.91 2.38
C VAL A 349 -40.56 14.18 1.85
N GLU A 350 -41.88 14.29 2.00
CA GLU A 350 -42.59 15.55 1.81
C GLU A 350 -41.98 16.58 2.76
N ARG A 351 -41.59 17.74 2.21
CA ARG A 351 -41.06 18.88 2.98
C ARG A 351 -42.18 19.76 3.55
N GLU A 352 -43.44 19.34 3.49
CA GLU A 352 -44.56 20.13 3.98
C GLU A 352 -45.02 19.67 5.37
N GLY A 353 -44.82 20.57 6.34
CA GLY A 353 -45.66 20.80 7.51
C GLY A 353 -46.19 19.60 8.28
N LEU A 354 -45.43 19.14 9.30
CA LEU A 354 -45.99 18.34 10.41
C LEU A 354 -46.29 19.17 11.67
N TYR A 355 -46.39 20.49 11.52
CA TYR A 355 -46.88 21.37 12.58
C TYR A 355 -47.88 22.35 11.99
N ASP A 356 -49.16 21.93 11.99
CA ASP A 356 -50.28 22.88 12.09
C ASP A 356 -50.50 23.16 13.58
N SER A 357 -50.12 24.37 14.01
CA SER A 357 -50.63 25.19 15.14
C SER A 357 -49.60 26.26 15.51
#